data_AF-A0A7X9M2Z3-F1
#
_entry.id   AF-A0A7X9M2Z3-F1
#
_cell.length_a   1.000
_cell.length_b   1.000
_cell.length_c   1.000
_cell.angle_alpha   90.00
_cell.angle_beta   90.00
_cell.angle_gamma   90.00
#
_symmetry.space_group_name_H-M   'P 1'
#
loop_
_entity.id
_entity.type
_entity.pdbx_description
1 polymer ?
#
loop_
_entity_poly.entity_id
_entity_poly.type
_entity_poly.pdbx_seq_one_letter_code
_entity_poly.pdbx_strand_id
1 'polypeptide(L)' 'MDRQQFEQLGDELREIGHKRRKLAEQVFQEVQEGDGHASKELYQELSHVSEQAIDIIMKQKQIFDEQVQSL' A
#
# COMPACT_ATOMS: atom_id res chain seq x y z
N MET A 1 -18.40 -9.39 -13.86
CA MET A 1 -18.89 -8.26 -13.03
C MET A 1 -17.67 -7.55 -12.45
N ASP A 2 -16.64 -7.31 -13.26
CA ASP A 2 -15.27 -7.19 -12.73
C ASP A 2 -14.65 -5.81 -12.82
N ARG A 3 -15.03 -5.03 -13.84
CA ARG A 3 -14.32 -3.80 -14.15
C ARG A 3 -14.42 -2.75 -13.03
N GLN A 4 -15.60 -2.57 -12.45
CA GLN A 4 -15.80 -1.62 -11.35
C GLN A 4 -15.03 -2.02 -10.09
N GLN A 5 -14.93 -3.31 -9.78
CA GLN A 5 -14.15 -3.79 -8.64
C GLN A 5 -12.65 -3.58 -8.86
N PHE A 6 -12.15 -3.81 -10.08
CA PHE A 6 -10.77 -3.49 -10.42
C PHE A 6 -10.46 -2.00 -10.36
N GLU A 7 -11.37 -1.15 -10.84
CA GLU A 7 -11.23 0.31 -10.77
C GLU A 7 -11.17 0.77 -9.30
N GLN A 8 -12.05 0.24 -8.43
CA GLN A 8 -12.02 0.53 -6.99
C GLN A 8 -10.71 0.08 -6.32
N LEU A 9 -10.27 -1.15 -6.55
CA LEU A 9 -8.98 -1.64 -6.02
C LEU A 9 -7.80 -0.82 -6.54
N GLY A 10 -7.87 -0.34 -7.78
CA GLY A 10 -6.85 0.53 -8.37
C GLY A 10 -6.79 1.91 -7.72
N ASP A 11 -7.95 2.50 -7.41
CA ASP A 11 -8.03 3.78 -6.71
C ASP A 11 -7.56 3.65 -5.26
N GLU A 12 -7.97 2.60 -4.54
CA GLU A 12 -7.46 2.30 -3.19
C GLU A 12 -5.94 2.12 -3.18
N LEU A 13 -5.38 1.38 -4.15
CA LEU A 13 -3.93 1.19 -4.27
C LEU A 13 -3.20 2.52 -4.52
N ARG A 14 -3.79 3.43 -5.29
CA ARG A 14 -3.23 4.76 -5.55
C ARG A 14 -3.19 5.61 -4.28
N GLU A 15 -4.26 5.61 -3.50
CA GLU A 15 -4.33 6.32 -2.22
C GLU A 15 -3.29 5.79 -1.22
N ILE A 16 -3.17 4.47 -1.10
CA ILE A 16 -2.15 3.80 -0.28
C ILE A 16 -0.74 4.17 -0.77
N GLY A 17 -0.51 4.22 -2.08
CA GLY A 17 0.75 4.65 -2.67
C GLY A 17 1.13 6.08 -2.27
N HIS A 18 0.16 7.01 -2.29
CA HIS A 18 0.38 8.38 -1.81
C HIS A 18 0.71 8.42 -0.32
N LYS A 19 0.01 7.64 0.51
CA LYS A 19 0.28 7.57 1.96
C LYS A 19 1.66 6.99 2.24
N ARG A 20 2.02 5.88 1.59
CA ARG A 20 3.33 5.23 1.71
C ARG A 20 4.47 6.19 1.35
N ARG A 21 4.30 6.96 0.28
CA ARG A 21 5.30 7.96 -0.13
C ARG A 21 5.53 9.01 0.95
N LYS A 22 4.46 9.59 1.51
CA LYS A 22 4.56 10.59 2.58
C LYS A 22 5.27 10.03 3.81
N LEU A 23 4.91 8.82 4.22
CA LEU A 23 5.56 8.16 5.36
C LEU A 23 7.05 7.91 5.11
N ALA A 24 7.44 7.48 3.91
CA ALA A 24 8.85 7.29 3.57
C ALA A 24 9.64 8.62 3.59
N GLU A 25 9.02 9.71 3.12
CA GLU A 25 9.61 11.06 3.19
C GLU A 25 9.79 11.51 4.66
N GLN A 26 8.80 11.27 5.53
CA GLN A 26 8.88 11.58 6.97
C GLN A 26 9.96 10.75 7.69
N VAL A 27 9.99 9.43 7.44
CA VAL A 27 11.04 8.55 7.98
C VAL A 27 12.43 9.06 7.61
N PHE A 28 12.63 9.49 6.37
CA PHE A 28 13.91 10.00 5.92
C PHE A 28 14.31 11.31 6.64
N GLN A 29 13.35 12.20 6.90
CA GLN A 29 13.59 13.45 7.64
C GLN A 29 13.95 13.17 9.11
N GLU A 30 13.16 12.34 9.80
CA GLU A 30 13.38 12.00 11.21
C GLU A 30 14.73 11.32 11.47
N VAL A 31 15.16 10.44 10.56
CA VAL A 31 16.48 9.82 10.63
C VAL A 31 17.61 10.85 10.53
N GLN A 32 17.41 11.95 9.78
CA GLN A 32 18.40 13.03 9.73
C GLN A 32 18.36 13.93 10.97
N GLU A 33 17.19 14.10 11.59
CA GLU A 33 16.99 14.97 12.76
C GLU A 33 17.36 14.29 14.09
N GLY A 34 17.45 12.94 14.11
CA GLY A 34 18.03 12.17 15.21
C GLY A 34 17.06 11.80 16.33
N ASP A 35 15.74 11.95 16.12
CA ASP A 35 14.72 11.51 17.09
C ASP A 35 14.36 10.02 16.89
N GLY A 36 14.96 9.17 17.72
CA GLY A 36 14.80 7.72 17.64
C GLY A 36 13.42 7.19 18.06
N HIS A 37 12.62 7.97 18.80
CA HIS A 37 11.29 7.52 19.25
C HIS A 37 10.23 7.72 18.17
N ALA A 38 10.19 8.91 17.55
CA ALA A 38 9.30 9.21 16.41
C ALA A 38 9.55 8.28 15.21
N SER A 39 10.83 7.92 15.00
CA SER A 39 11.24 6.99 13.94
C SER A 39 10.53 5.64 14.02
N LYS A 40 10.36 5.06 15.22
CA LYS A 40 9.79 3.71 15.37
C LYS A 40 8.32 3.64 14.96
N GLU A 41 7.53 4.63 15.35
CA GLU A 41 6.10 4.70 15.01
C GLU A 41 5.91 4.87 13.50
N LEU A 42 6.72 5.74 12.87
CA LEU A 42 6.70 5.92 11.41
C LEU A 42 7.08 4.65 10.65
N TYR A 43 8.06 3.88 11.13
CA TYR A 43 8.39 2.59 10.54
C TYR A 43 7.26 1.57 10.67
N GLN A 44 6.57 1.54 11.81
CA GLN A 44 5.41 0.67 12.01
C GLN A 44 4.26 1.06 11.08
N GLU A 45 3.97 2.35 10.92
CA GLU A 45 2.94 2.82 10.00
C GLU A 45 3.31 2.55 8.54
N LEU A 46 4.58 2.75 8.16
CA LEU A 46 5.07 2.43 6.83
C LEU A 46 4.96 0.92 6.51
N SER A 47 5.25 0.05 7.49
CA SER A 47 5.05 -1.40 7.37
C SER A 47 3.59 -1.72 7.14
N HIS A 48 2.69 -1.18 7.96
CA HIS A 48 1.26 -1.43 7.88
C HIS A 48 0.67 -1.00 6.53
N VAL A 49 1.01 0.21 6.06
CA VAL A 49 0.56 0.70 4.75
C VAL A 49 1.10 -0.16 3.60
N SER A 50 2.31 -0.72 3.75
CA SER A 50 2.88 -1.64 2.77
C SER A 50 2.15 -2.99 2.76
N GLU A 51 1.76 -3.51 3.91
CA GLU A 51 0.93 -4.73 4.03
C GLU A 51 -0.44 -4.53 3.36
N GLN A 52 -1.09 -3.40 3.60
CA GLN A 52 -2.37 -3.06 2.94
C GLN A 52 -2.23 -3.03 1.40
N ALA A 53 -1.13 -2.48 0.88
CA ALA A 53 -0.86 -2.49 -0.56
C ALA A 53 -0.72 -3.92 -1.10
N ILE A 54 -0.01 -4.79 -0.38
CA ILE A 54 0.18 -6.20 -0.76
C ILE A 54 -1.17 -6.92 -0.80
N ASP A 55 -2.03 -6.70 0.18
CA ASP A 55 -3.36 -7.33 0.23
C ASP A 55 -4.23 -6.93 -0.96
N ILE A 56 -4.21 -5.66 -1.37
CA ILE A 56 -4.94 -5.19 -2.55
C ILE A 56 -4.40 -5.83 -3.83
N ILE A 57 -3.08 -5.88 -3.98
CA ILE A 57 -2.44 -6.51 -5.15
C ILE A 57 -2.77 -8.00 -5.21
N MET A 58 -2.79 -8.69 -4.07
CA MET A 58 -3.17 -10.10 -3.96
C MET A 58 -4.63 -10.31 -4.40
N LYS A 59 -5.56 -9.44 -3.98
CA LYS A 59 -6.96 -9.48 -4.42
C LYS A 59 -7.08 -9.23 -5.92
N GLN A 60 -6.39 -8.22 -6.47
CA GLN A 60 -6.39 -7.95 -7.91
C GLN A 60 -5.88 -9.15 -8.70
N LYS A 61 -4.80 -9.79 -8.24
CA LYS A 61 -4.26 -11.01 -8.84
C LYS A 61 -5.27 -12.15 -8.80
N GLN A 62 -5.92 -12.39 -7.66
CA GLN A 62 -6.91 -13.46 -7.53
C GLN A 62 -8.05 -13.29 -8.55
N ILE A 63 -8.62 -12.08 -8.67
CA ILE A 63 -9.70 -11.82 -9.63
C ILE A 63 -9.21 -12.05 -11.07
N PHE A 64 -7.98 -11.65 -11.38
CA PHE A 64 -7.39 -11.89 -12.71
C PHE A 64 -7.22 -13.39 -12.99
N ASP A 65 -6.68 -14.15 -12.03
CA ASP A 65 -6.47 -15.59 -12.16
C ASP A 65 -7.81 -16.33 -12.34
N GLU A 66 -8.86 -15.94 -11.61
CA GLU A 66 -10.22 -16.49 -11.76
C GLU A 66 -10.79 -16.23 -13.15
N GLN A 67 -10.61 -15.01 -13.69
CA GLN A 67 -11.05 -14.68 -15.05
C GLN A 67 -10.33 -15.49 -16.11
N VAL A 68 -9.01 -15.64 -15.99
CA VAL A 68 -8.19 -16.42 -16.95
C VAL A 68 -8.54 -17.91 -16.90
N GLN A 69 -8.80 -18.48 -15.72
CA GLN A 69 -9.22 -19.87 -15.59
C GLN A 69 -10.65 -20.13 -16.09
N SER A 70 -11.48 -19.09 -16.17
CA SER A 70 -12.85 -19.18 -16.68
C SER A 70 -12.97 -19.07 -18.22
N LEU A 71 -11.86 -18.84 -18.93
CA LEU A 71 -11.76 -18.79 -20.40
C LEU A 71 -11.38 -20.15 -21.00
#